data_AF-A0A959DQT3-F1
#
_entry.id   AF-A0A959DQT3-F1
#
_cell.length_a   1.000
_cell.length_b   1.000
_cell.length_c   1.000
_cell.angle_alpha   90.00
_cell.angle_beta   90.00
_cell.angle_gamma   90.00
#
_symmetry.space_group_name_H-M   'P 1'
#
loop_
_entity.id
_entity.type
_entity.pdbx_description
1 polymer ?
#
loop_
_entity_poly.entity_id
_entity_poly.type
_entity_poly.pdbx_seq_one_letter_code
_entity_poly.pdbx_strand_id
1 'polypeptide(L)'
;MNQIFTSLFILSLFFLEAGCISCPKSDSESISNARVTTVKIVHSNTEDRLVTLIEQAMMRSGWKVIANNRVSAFLPTGSPVSIQVLDTFYSIPQTGLIVQELFQAKQSDCILRYTYHNLWRERMANFNASLIQTSTGEVISTFDFKQKIGIGSKQTKAVLDKMATAFAIHLQ
;
A
#
# COMPACT_ATOMS: atom_id res chain seq x y z
N MET A 1 16.63 75.09 -19.19
CA MET A 1 17.63 75.17 -18.11
C MET A 1 17.13 74.38 -16.91
N ASN A 2 17.88 73.33 -16.55
CA ASN A 2 18.07 72.64 -15.25
C ASN A 2 16.89 72.58 -14.25
N GLN A 3 16.30 71.41 -13.98
CA GLN A 3 16.75 70.29 -13.12
C GLN A 3 16.48 70.45 -11.59
N ILE A 4 15.46 69.70 -11.13
CA ILE A 4 15.36 68.74 -9.98
C ILE A 4 15.69 69.17 -8.51
N PHE A 5 14.77 68.81 -7.59
CA PHE A 5 14.93 68.08 -6.30
C PHE A 5 14.04 68.67 -5.16
N THR A 6 12.86 68.08 -4.90
CA THR A 6 12.51 67.08 -3.85
C THR A 6 12.31 67.63 -2.42
N SER A 7 11.14 67.33 -1.84
CA SER A 7 10.94 66.72 -0.49
C SER A 7 9.45 66.86 -0.12
N LEU A 8 8.61 65.82 -0.11
CA LEU A 8 8.47 64.66 0.82
C LEU A 8 7.34 64.91 1.86
N PHE A 9 6.63 63.82 2.15
CA PHE A 9 5.64 63.61 3.22
C PHE A 9 4.17 63.96 2.94
N ILE A 10 3.48 63.04 2.24
CA ILE A 10 2.02 62.88 2.32
C ILE A 10 1.70 61.79 3.33
N LEU A 11 0.93 62.19 4.33
CA LEU A 11 0.27 61.40 5.35
C LEU A 11 -0.99 60.76 4.71
N SER A 12 -1.11 59.43 4.68
CA SER A 12 -2.42 58.78 4.55
C SER A 12 -2.40 57.36 5.10
N LEU A 13 -2.83 57.23 6.36
CA LEU A 13 -3.58 56.05 6.80
C LEU A 13 -4.92 56.03 6.05
N PHE A 14 -5.32 54.88 5.50
CA PHE A 14 -6.53 54.15 5.91
C PHE A 14 -7.03 53.14 4.87
N PHE A 15 -7.50 51.99 5.39
CA PHE A 15 -8.43 50.99 4.84
C PHE A 15 -8.03 50.31 3.52
N LEU A 16 -7.66 49.02 3.50
CA LEU A 16 -8.44 47.82 3.84
C LEU A 16 -9.73 47.72 3.01
N GLU A 17 -9.59 47.35 1.73
CA GLU A 17 -10.66 46.70 0.97
C GLU A 17 -10.09 45.59 0.07
N ALA A 18 -10.56 44.38 0.36
CA ALA A 18 -10.89 43.31 -0.57
C ALA A 18 -10.04 43.22 -1.85
N GLY A 19 -8.94 42.48 -1.75
CA GLY A 19 -8.33 41.84 -2.92
C GLY A 19 -9.31 40.86 -3.54
N CYS A 20 -10.10 41.35 -4.49
CA CYS A 20 -10.89 40.55 -5.42
C CYS A 20 -9.90 39.81 -6.34
N ILE A 21 -9.37 38.68 -5.86
CA ILE A 21 -8.61 37.77 -6.70
C ILE A 21 -9.62 37.09 -7.61
N SER A 22 -9.77 37.66 -8.81
CA SER A 22 -10.43 36.99 -9.92
C SER A 22 -9.70 35.68 -10.14
N CYS A 23 -10.35 34.55 -9.82
CA CYS A 23 -9.86 33.24 -10.21
C CYS A 23 -9.73 33.24 -11.73
N PRO A 24 -8.54 33.05 -12.31
CA PRO A 24 -8.49 32.65 -13.71
C PRO A 24 -9.24 31.32 -13.77
N LYS A 25 -10.34 31.34 -14.52
CA LYS A 25 -11.09 30.18 -14.94
C LYS A 25 -10.06 29.22 -15.53
N SER A 26 -9.68 28.21 -14.76
CA SER A 26 -8.89 27.10 -15.28
C SER A 26 -9.79 26.49 -16.34
N ASP A 27 -9.45 26.77 -17.59
CA ASP A 27 -9.92 25.97 -18.70
C ASP A 27 -9.72 24.52 -18.29
N SER A 28 -10.79 23.76 -18.48
CA SER A 28 -10.80 22.32 -18.37
C SER A 28 -9.91 21.78 -19.48
N GLU A 29 -8.59 21.94 -19.34
CA GLU A 29 -7.65 21.11 -20.04
C GLU A 29 -7.95 19.70 -19.61
N SER A 30 -8.37 18.92 -20.60
CA SER A 30 -8.61 17.49 -20.53
C SER A 30 -7.71 16.87 -19.48
N ILE A 31 -8.33 16.27 -18.45
CA ILE A 31 -7.67 15.23 -17.67
C ILE A 31 -7.14 14.27 -18.71
N SER A 32 -5.85 14.38 -19.02
CA SER A 32 -5.15 13.36 -19.78
C SER A 32 -5.51 12.07 -19.05
N ASN A 33 -5.95 11.07 -19.80
CA ASN A 33 -6.30 9.76 -19.27
C ASN A 33 -5.05 9.13 -18.64
N ALA A 34 -4.63 9.65 -17.48
CA ALA A 34 -3.62 9.08 -16.63
C ALA A 34 -4.22 7.75 -16.21
N ARG A 35 -3.76 6.70 -16.87
CA ARG A 35 -4.28 5.35 -16.73
C ARG A 35 -4.13 4.99 -15.26
N VAL A 36 -5.23 5.03 -14.50
CA VAL A 36 -5.22 4.69 -13.08
C VAL A 36 -4.82 3.24 -12.99
N THR A 37 -3.54 2.99 -12.67
CA THR A 37 -3.02 1.63 -12.70
C THR A 37 -3.43 0.93 -11.42
N THR A 38 -4.12 -0.19 -11.60
CA THR A 38 -4.61 -1.02 -10.51
C THR A 38 -3.59 -2.09 -10.14
N VAL A 39 -3.45 -2.35 -8.85
CA VAL A 39 -2.56 -3.40 -8.34
C VAL A 39 -3.30 -4.34 -7.42
N LYS A 40 -3.11 -5.65 -7.64
CA LYS A 40 -3.52 -6.69 -6.70
C LYS A 40 -2.30 -7.23 -5.98
N ILE A 41 -2.34 -7.28 -4.66
CA ILE A 41 -1.24 -7.80 -3.84
C ILE A 41 -1.48 -9.28 -3.58
N VAL A 42 -0.45 -10.10 -3.82
CA VAL A 42 -0.49 -11.56 -3.70
C VAL A 42 0.68 -12.03 -2.85
N HIS A 43 0.38 -12.85 -1.86
CA HIS A 43 1.33 -13.50 -0.98
C HIS A 43 0.98 -14.98 -0.81
N SER A 44 1.97 -15.81 -0.49
CA SER A 44 1.79 -17.23 -0.23
C SER A 44 1.71 -17.57 1.26
N ASN A 45 1.95 -16.61 2.15
CA ASN A 45 1.98 -16.84 3.60
C ASN A 45 0.57 -16.71 4.20
N THR A 46 0.09 -17.74 4.90
CA THR A 46 -1.24 -17.73 5.55
C THR A 46 -1.28 -16.84 6.80
N GLU A 47 -0.15 -16.56 7.43
CA GLU A 47 -0.04 -15.68 8.60
C GLU A 47 0.55 -14.31 8.24
N ASP A 48 0.16 -13.78 7.08
CA ASP A 48 0.78 -12.58 6.58
C ASP A 48 0.37 -11.33 7.37
N ARG A 49 1.36 -10.68 8.00
CA ARG A 49 1.18 -9.44 8.75
C ARG A 49 1.57 -8.18 7.97
N LEU A 50 2.14 -8.33 6.77
CA LEU A 50 2.61 -7.20 5.96
C LEU A 50 1.60 -6.75 4.91
N VAL A 51 0.64 -7.61 4.53
CA VAL A 51 -0.29 -7.34 3.42
C VAL A 51 -0.96 -5.97 3.55
N THR A 52 -1.54 -5.65 4.71
CA THR A 52 -2.21 -4.36 4.94
C THR A 52 -1.23 -3.18 4.91
N LEU A 53 0.01 -3.37 5.39
CA LEU A 53 1.02 -2.31 5.35
C LEU A 53 1.48 -2.02 3.92
N ILE A 54 1.60 -3.07 3.10
CA ILE A 54 1.93 -2.98 1.67
C ILE A 54 0.79 -2.30 0.92
N GLU A 55 -0.46 -2.72 1.12
CA GLU A 55 -1.65 -2.08 0.54
C GLU A 55 -1.66 -0.57 0.84
N GLN A 56 -1.43 -0.20 2.10
CA GLN A 56 -1.37 1.20 2.50
C GLN A 56 -0.21 1.97 1.86
N ALA A 57 0.97 1.37 1.72
CA ALA A 57 2.11 2.00 1.06
C ALA A 57 1.83 2.23 -0.43
N MET A 58 1.27 1.23 -1.11
CA MET A 58 0.90 1.32 -2.53
C MET A 58 -0.15 2.41 -2.76
N MET A 59 -1.20 2.47 -1.92
CA MET A 59 -2.21 3.53 -1.99
C MET A 59 -1.60 4.93 -1.80
N ARG A 60 -0.68 5.10 -0.83
CA ARG A 60 0.02 6.37 -0.61
C ARG A 60 0.88 6.81 -1.80
N SER A 61 1.41 5.85 -2.56
CA SER A 61 2.19 6.11 -3.77
C SER A 61 1.35 6.32 -5.04
N GLY A 62 0.02 6.36 -4.93
CA GLY A 62 -0.89 6.67 -6.04
C GLY A 62 -1.51 5.47 -6.76
N TRP A 63 -1.23 4.24 -6.31
CA TRP A 63 -1.83 3.04 -6.90
C TRP A 63 -3.26 2.81 -6.42
N LYS A 64 -4.12 2.33 -7.33
CA LYS A 64 -5.45 1.84 -6.94
C LYS A 64 -5.36 0.37 -6.55
N VAL A 65 -5.35 0.12 -5.25
CA VAL A 65 -5.22 -1.23 -4.70
C VAL A 65 -6.55 -1.98 -4.78
N ILE A 66 -6.52 -3.19 -5.35
CA ILE A 66 -7.63 -4.14 -5.31
C ILE A 66 -7.36 -5.10 -4.15
N ALA A 67 -8.15 -4.96 -3.09
CA ALA A 67 -8.05 -5.78 -1.89
C ALA A 67 -8.30 -7.26 -2.19
N ASN A 68 -7.73 -8.13 -1.35
CA ASN A 68 -8.00 -9.56 -1.42
C ASN A 68 -9.50 -9.84 -1.22
N ASN A 69 -10.06 -10.66 -2.11
CA ASN A 69 -11.49 -11.00 -2.12
C ASN A 69 -11.79 -12.29 -1.36
N ARG A 70 -10.80 -12.81 -0.60
CA ARG A 70 -10.89 -14.08 0.12
C ARG A 70 -10.73 -13.87 1.61
N VAL A 71 -11.55 -14.58 2.38
CA VAL A 71 -11.39 -14.74 3.83
C VAL A 71 -11.00 -16.18 4.10
N SER A 72 -10.01 -16.36 4.96
CA SER A 72 -9.54 -17.67 5.39
C SER A 72 -9.69 -17.82 6.90
N ALA A 73 -10.26 -18.93 7.35
CA ALA A 73 -10.40 -19.26 8.76
C ALA A 73 -10.07 -20.74 9.01
N PHE A 74 -9.43 -21.03 10.15
CA PHE A 74 -9.31 -22.39 10.64
C PHE A 74 -10.58 -22.75 11.39
N LEU A 75 -11.36 -23.67 10.82
CA LEU A 75 -12.60 -24.15 11.41
C LEU A 75 -12.47 -25.64 11.75
N PRO A 76 -13.21 -26.14 12.75
CA PRO A 76 -13.27 -27.57 13.00
C PRO A 76 -13.76 -28.31 11.75
N THR A 77 -12.93 -29.15 11.16
CA THR A 77 -13.25 -29.95 9.98
C THR A 77 -13.28 -31.42 10.38
N GLY A 78 -14.47 -31.94 10.65
CA GLY A 78 -14.69 -33.35 10.97
C GLY A 78 -14.86 -33.67 12.46
N SER A 79 -14.99 -34.96 12.75
CA SER A 79 -15.11 -35.46 14.12
C SER A 79 -13.76 -35.35 14.84
N PRO A 80 -13.75 -35.00 16.14
CA PRO A 80 -12.51 -34.92 16.90
C PRO A 80 -11.86 -36.31 17.00
N VAL A 81 -10.53 -36.34 16.99
CA VAL A 81 -9.76 -37.58 17.16
C VAL A 81 -9.65 -37.89 18.64
N SER A 82 -10.10 -39.07 19.04
CA SER A 82 -9.87 -39.57 20.39
C SER A 82 -8.50 -40.24 20.48
N ILE A 83 -7.66 -39.75 21.37
CA ILE A 83 -6.34 -40.35 21.67
C ILE A 83 -6.40 -40.87 23.10
N GLN A 84 -6.13 -42.18 23.26
CA GLN A 84 -5.96 -42.78 24.57
C GLN A 84 -4.48 -42.80 24.93
N VAL A 85 -4.13 -42.21 26.07
CA VAL A 85 -2.79 -42.29 26.66
C VAL A 85 -2.94 -42.85 28.06
N LEU A 86 -2.45 -44.08 28.26
CA LEU A 86 -2.64 -44.85 29.49
C LEU A 86 -4.14 -44.97 29.81
N ASP A 87 -4.58 -44.40 30.94
CA ASP A 87 -5.97 -44.43 31.42
C ASP A 87 -6.77 -43.15 31.08
N THR A 88 -6.20 -42.24 30.29
CA THR A 88 -6.86 -40.97 29.94
C THR A 88 -7.23 -40.90 28.47
N PHE A 89 -8.47 -40.49 28.17
CA PHE A 89 -8.95 -40.19 26.83
C PHE A 89 -8.96 -38.68 26.60
N TYR A 90 -8.26 -38.24 25.56
CA TYR A 90 -8.29 -36.85 25.10
C TYR A 90 -8.99 -36.78 23.75
N SER A 91 -9.84 -35.77 23.58
CA SER A 91 -10.53 -35.49 22.32
C SER A 91 -9.91 -34.25 21.69
N ILE A 92 -9.25 -34.41 20.54
CA ILE A 92 -8.57 -33.32 19.85
C ILE A 92 -9.42 -32.90 18.63
N PRO A 93 -9.91 -31.65 18.56
CA PRO A 93 -10.65 -31.18 17.39
C PRO A 93 -9.71 -31.14 16.18
N GLN A 94 -10.15 -31.75 15.07
CA GLN A 94 -9.49 -31.56 13.79
C GLN A 94 -9.87 -30.19 13.24
N THR A 95 -8.90 -29.34 12.94
CA THR A 95 -9.13 -28.05 12.29
C THR A 95 -8.59 -28.08 10.86
N GLY A 96 -9.32 -27.45 9.95
CA GLY A 96 -8.95 -27.31 8.56
C GLY A 96 -9.08 -25.86 8.12
N LEU A 97 -8.26 -25.48 7.12
CA LEU A 97 -8.31 -24.16 6.52
C LEU A 97 -9.48 -24.09 5.54
N ILE A 98 -10.46 -23.24 5.83
CA ILE A 98 -11.55 -22.92 4.91
C ILE A 98 -11.26 -21.56 4.28
N VAL A 99 -11.33 -21.50 2.95
CA VAL A 99 -11.16 -20.25 2.16
C VAL A 99 -12.46 -19.95 1.44
N GLN A 100 -13.06 -18.79 1.73
CA GLN A 100 -14.30 -18.34 1.10
C GLN A 100 -14.06 -17.07 0.29
N GLU A 101 -14.56 -17.04 -0.95
CA GLU A 101 -14.59 -15.82 -1.77
C GLU A 101 -15.78 -14.95 -1.36
N LEU A 102 -15.52 -13.69 -1.02
CA LEU A 102 -16.54 -12.71 -0.66
C LEU A 102 -17.21 -12.08 -1.89
N PHE A 103 -16.46 -11.91 -2.97
CA PHE A 103 -16.93 -11.31 -4.22
C PHE A 103 -16.05 -11.76 -5.39
N GLN A 104 -16.54 -11.62 -6.63
CA GLN A 104 -15.75 -11.93 -7.83
C GLN A 104 -14.48 -11.08 -7.90
N ALA A 105 -13.36 -11.72 -8.19
CA ALA A 105 -12.08 -11.04 -8.33
C ALA A 105 -12.12 -10.03 -9.48
N LYS A 106 -11.85 -8.76 -9.17
CA LYS A 106 -11.64 -7.73 -10.20
C LYS A 106 -10.27 -7.95 -10.86
N GLN A 107 -10.21 -7.75 -12.17
CA GLN A 107 -8.94 -7.75 -12.90
C GLN A 107 -8.11 -6.52 -12.46
N SER A 108 -6.81 -6.73 -12.26
CA SER A 108 -5.84 -5.68 -11.99
C SER A 108 -4.87 -5.55 -13.17
N ASP A 109 -4.37 -4.34 -13.42
CA ASP A 109 -3.35 -4.10 -14.45
C ASP A 109 -2.01 -4.73 -14.07
N CYS A 110 -1.71 -4.73 -12.76
CA CYS A 110 -0.51 -5.30 -12.18
C CYS A 110 -0.81 -6.23 -11.01
N ILE A 111 0.13 -7.14 -10.74
CA ILE A 111 0.19 -7.98 -9.55
C ILE A 111 1.48 -7.64 -8.81
N LEU A 112 1.37 -7.34 -7.51
CA LEU A 112 2.52 -7.25 -6.62
C LEU A 112 2.63 -8.58 -5.88
N ARG A 113 3.67 -9.35 -6.22
CA ARG A 113 4.04 -10.57 -5.50
C ARG A 113 5.17 -10.25 -4.55
N TYR A 114 5.09 -10.71 -3.31
CA TYR A 114 6.21 -10.56 -2.37
C TYR A 114 6.43 -11.81 -1.53
N THR A 115 7.66 -11.92 -1.03
CA THR A 115 8.08 -12.94 -0.08
C THR A 115 8.93 -12.28 1.00
N TYR A 116 8.79 -12.77 2.22
CA TYR A 116 9.62 -12.32 3.33
C TYR A 116 9.91 -13.45 4.30
N HIS A 117 11.06 -13.37 4.95
CA HIS A 117 11.46 -14.33 5.97
C HIS A 117 11.31 -13.69 7.35
N ASN A 118 10.47 -14.35 8.17
CA ASN A 118 10.33 -14.03 9.58
C ASN A 118 11.41 -14.72 10.39
N LEU A 119 12.06 -13.94 11.25
CA LEU A 119 12.88 -14.42 12.34
C LEU A 119 12.10 -14.37 13.66
N TRP A 120 12.65 -15.04 14.67
CA TRP A 120 12.19 -14.96 16.05
C TRP A 120 11.89 -13.52 16.48
N ARG A 121 10.78 -13.33 17.20
CA ARG A 121 10.27 -12.04 17.71
C ARG A 121 9.79 -11.06 16.63
N GLU A 122 9.07 -11.57 15.62
CA GLU A 122 8.38 -10.73 14.62
C GLU A 122 9.31 -9.79 13.85
N ARG A 123 10.51 -10.28 13.52
CA ARG A 123 11.48 -9.51 12.75
C ARG A 123 11.54 -10.00 11.31
N MET A 124 11.39 -9.09 10.37
CA MET A 124 11.65 -9.35 8.96
C MET A 124 13.15 -9.23 8.72
N ALA A 125 13.77 -10.21 8.07
CA ALA A 125 15.20 -10.17 7.75
C ALA A 125 15.49 -9.95 6.27
N ASN A 126 14.68 -10.58 5.43
CA ASN A 126 14.75 -10.48 3.98
C ASN A 126 13.33 -10.21 3.48
N PHE A 127 13.22 -9.28 2.55
CA PHE A 127 11.98 -8.92 1.86
C PHE A 127 12.29 -8.75 0.38
N ASN A 128 11.54 -9.45 -0.46
CA ASN A 128 11.64 -9.31 -1.90
C ASN A 128 10.22 -9.11 -2.45
N ALA A 129 10.07 -8.15 -3.34
CA ALA A 129 8.81 -7.86 -4.01
C ALA A 129 9.05 -7.74 -5.53
N SER A 130 8.08 -8.18 -6.31
CA SER A 130 8.08 -8.08 -7.76
C SER A 130 6.75 -7.52 -8.22
N LEU A 131 6.80 -6.50 -9.06
CA LEU A 131 5.65 -5.97 -9.76
C LEU A 131 5.56 -6.63 -11.13
N ILE A 132 4.43 -7.25 -11.42
CA ILE A 132 4.20 -8.07 -12.60
C ILE A 132 3.04 -7.47 -13.39
N GLN A 133 3.21 -7.27 -14.69
CA GLN A 133 2.11 -6.84 -15.55
C GLN A 133 1.16 -8.00 -15.79
N THR A 134 -0.14 -7.82 -15.53
CA THR A 134 -1.12 -8.92 -15.63
C THR A 134 -1.33 -9.37 -17.07
N SER A 135 -1.26 -8.45 -18.05
CA SER A 135 -1.52 -8.77 -19.46
C SER A 135 -0.43 -9.59 -20.13
N THR A 136 0.83 -9.43 -19.70
CA THR A 136 2.00 -10.11 -20.31
C THR A 136 2.62 -11.14 -19.39
N GLY A 137 2.39 -11.06 -18.08
CA GLY A 137 3.10 -11.85 -17.06
C GLY A 137 4.53 -11.40 -16.83
N GLU A 138 4.97 -10.31 -17.45
CA GLU A 138 6.35 -9.79 -17.34
C GLU A 138 6.58 -9.11 -15.99
N VAL A 139 7.77 -9.32 -15.41
CA VAL A 139 8.21 -8.61 -14.22
C VAL A 139 8.70 -7.23 -14.63
N ILE A 140 7.92 -6.19 -14.33
CA ILE A 140 8.24 -4.79 -14.64
C ILE A 140 9.37 -4.31 -13.73
N SER A 141 9.33 -4.70 -12.46
CA SER A 141 10.23 -4.18 -11.44
C SER A 141 10.37 -5.14 -10.26
N THR A 142 11.53 -5.09 -9.61
CA THR A 142 11.82 -5.86 -8.40
C THR A 142 12.39 -4.95 -7.32
N PHE A 143 12.07 -5.26 -6.07
CA PHE A 143 12.57 -4.56 -4.91
C PHE A 143 13.05 -5.58 -3.88
N ASP A 144 14.32 -5.45 -3.49
CA ASP A 144 14.93 -6.32 -2.51
C ASP A 144 15.44 -5.51 -1.31
N PHE A 145 15.20 -6.06 -0.12
CA PHE A 145 15.66 -5.48 1.13
C PHE A 145 16.16 -6.58 2.07
N LYS A 146 17.36 -6.38 2.62
CA LYS A 146 18.04 -7.34 3.50
C LYS A 146 18.52 -6.64 4.76
N GLN A 147 17.67 -6.60 5.77
CA GLN A 147 18.03 -6.13 7.11
C GLN A 147 17.01 -6.65 8.13
N LYS A 148 17.46 -6.91 9.35
CA LYS A 148 16.60 -7.28 10.47
C LYS A 148 15.85 -6.06 11.00
N ILE A 149 14.55 -5.98 10.76
CA ILE A 149 13.68 -4.93 11.28
C ILE A 149 12.42 -5.51 11.90
N GLY A 150 11.85 -4.86 12.91
CA GLY A 150 10.60 -5.32 13.55
C GLY A 150 9.40 -5.08 12.65
N ILE A 151 8.55 -6.09 12.46
CA ILE A 151 7.27 -5.96 11.75
C ILE A 151 6.40 -4.92 12.49
N GLY A 152 5.73 -4.04 11.74
CA GLY A 152 4.95 -2.94 12.30
C GLY A 152 5.77 -1.74 12.82
N SER A 153 7.11 -1.82 12.81
CA SER A 153 7.95 -0.68 13.20
C SER A 153 7.93 0.47 12.18
N LYS A 154 8.35 1.67 12.60
CA LYS A 154 8.57 2.82 11.71
C LYS A 154 9.55 2.49 10.57
N GLN A 155 10.56 1.65 10.84
CA GLN A 155 11.54 1.21 9.86
C GLN A 155 10.88 0.37 8.76
N THR A 156 10.01 -0.58 9.15
CA THR A 156 9.24 -1.39 8.19
C THR A 156 8.36 -0.52 7.32
N LYS A 157 7.65 0.44 7.90
CA LYS A 157 6.84 1.39 7.12
C LYS A 157 7.70 2.16 6.10
N ALA A 158 8.85 2.68 6.51
CA ALA A 158 9.75 3.41 5.61
C ALA A 158 10.29 2.53 4.45
N VAL A 159 10.59 1.25 4.71
CA VAL A 159 11.02 0.31 3.67
C VAL A 159 9.90 0.05 2.66
N LEU A 160 8.68 -0.16 3.14
CA LEU A 160 7.52 -0.39 2.27
C LEU A 160 7.13 0.85 1.48
N ASP A 161 7.22 2.05 2.08
CA ASP A 161 6.99 3.32 1.38
C ASP A 161 8.06 3.52 0.29
N LYS A 162 9.35 3.20 0.57
CA LYS A 162 10.42 3.26 -0.43
C LYS A 162 10.17 2.30 -1.60
N MET A 163 9.72 1.08 -1.32
CA MET A 163 9.32 0.11 -2.36
C MET A 163 8.17 0.67 -3.21
N ALA A 164 7.12 1.17 -2.58
CA ALA A 164 5.95 1.69 -3.28
C ALA A 164 6.31 2.89 -4.19
N THR A 165 7.16 3.81 -3.72
CA THR A 165 7.69 4.91 -4.53
C THR A 165 8.56 4.40 -5.69
N ALA A 166 9.39 3.38 -5.48
CA ALA A 166 10.19 2.80 -6.56
C ALA A 166 9.31 2.22 -7.68
N PHE A 167 8.20 1.57 -7.31
CA PHE A 167 7.24 1.04 -8.28
C PHE A 167 6.39 2.14 -8.96
N ALA A 168 6.11 3.24 -8.27
CA ALA A 168 5.35 4.35 -8.83
C ALA A 168 6.03 5.05 -10.02
N ILE A 169 7.35 4.88 -10.21
CA ILE A 169 8.06 5.38 -11.40
C ILE A 169 7.45 4.79 -12.68
N HIS A 170 6.87 3.59 -12.61
CA HIS A 170 6.25 2.92 -13.75
C HIS A 170 4.78 3.33 -14.00
N LEU A 171 4.25 4.30 -13.24
CA LEU A 171 2.93 4.90 -13.47
C LEU A 171 2.94 6.08 -14.45
N GLN A 172 4.13 6.62 -14.74
CA GLN A 172 4.36 7.79 -15.60
C GLN A 172 4.59 7.36 -17.05
#